data_AF-A0A1G7UB13-F1
#
_entry.id   AF-A0A1G7UB13-F1
#
_cell.length_a   1.000
_cell.length_b   1.000
_cell.length_c   1.000
_cell.angle_alpha   90.00
_cell.angle_beta   90.00
_cell.angle_gamma   90.00
#
_symmetry.space_group_name_H-M   'P 1'
#
loop_
_entity.id
_entity.type
_entity.pdbx_description
1 polymer ?
#
loop_
_entity_poly.entity_id
_entity_poly.type
_entity_poly.pdbx_seq_one_letter_code
_entity_poly.pdbx_strand_id
1 'polypeptide(L)'
;MNLLRLLLAFTVCVAQAAGAATLRDESVMVPKGHGLFHVELETHIYAPPGDGPFPLVVINHGKEWGDPHFQQSADYYGQALEFVRRGYAVIVPMREGFAKSGGTYRADSCNDEDDGLTQAADVLAAIDYAKKLPYVDARRIVVIGQSHGGLATMALGSLNPPGVVALINFAGGLHFANCPGSERSLVEAFGAYGKTTRVPSLWMYGDNDSLFPPPLVKRMLTAYESAGGHAQFIDYGTFGSDGHIMFSLYSGLPIWLPAVGQFLTSLGLPFEVRYDLRAHAPGPDIEDVDAVPYLKAAGRDGYRHFLWLAPPRAFALSPDGHWAYRLGENAGQRALAECIRMGGTQCELYAVGQEVVKH
;
A
#
# COMPACT_ATOMS: atom_id res chain seq x y z
N MET A 1 41.85 34.02 55.30
CA MET A 1 41.96 34.16 53.83
C MET A 1 41.21 33.00 53.19
N ASN A 2 40.28 33.35 52.31
CA ASN A 2 39.34 32.53 51.53
C ASN A 2 39.76 31.09 51.23
N LEU A 3 38.79 30.17 51.20
CA LEU A 3 38.38 29.57 49.93
C LEU A 3 37.02 28.85 50.05
N LEU A 4 36.02 29.46 49.42
CA LEU A 4 34.70 28.92 49.10
C LEU A 4 34.88 27.74 48.13
N ARG A 5 34.48 26.51 48.50
CA ARG A 5 34.47 25.36 47.57
C ARG A 5 33.16 25.36 46.80
N LEU A 6 33.22 25.85 45.56
CA LEU A 6 32.17 25.75 44.56
C LEU A 6 32.08 24.29 44.08
N LEU A 7 30.97 23.61 44.36
CA LEU A 7 30.64 22.32 43.74
C LEU A 7 30.00 22.61 42.38
N LEU A 8 30.77 22.51 41.28
CA LEU A 8 30.20 22.42 39.94
C LEU A 8 29.63 21.00 39.75
N ALA A 9 28.31 20.88 39.72
CA ALA A 9 27.65 19.71 39.18
C ALA A 9 27.84 19.71 37.65
N PHE A 10 28.68 18.81 37.14
CA PHE A 10 28.73 18.51 35.72
C PHE A 10 27.51 17.65 35.36
N THR A 11 26.43 18.30 34.93
CA THR A 11 25.36 17.61 34.23
C THR A 11 25.88 17.22 32.85
N VAL A 12 26.33 15.98 32.70
CA VAL A 12 26.61 15.41 31.37
C VAL A 12 25.27 15.25 30.67
N CYS A 13 24.93 16.22 29.83
CA CYS A 13 23.82 16.08 28.89
C CYS A 13 24.29 15.11 27.81
N VAL A 14 24.00 13.83 27.98
CA VAL A 14 24.13 12.86 26.89
C VAL A 14 23.02 13.19 25.91
N ALA A 15 23.35 14.00 24.89
CA ALA A 15 22.50 14.11 23.72
C ALA A 15 22.48 12.73 23.06
N GLN A 16 21.41 11.96 23.27
CA GLN A 16 21.10 10.85 22.39
C GLN A 16 20.97 11.45 20.99
N ALA A 17 21.89 11.10 20.09
CA ALA A 17 21.65 11.26 18.68
C ALA A 17 20.33 10.55 18.38
N ALA A 18 19.30 11.30 18.03
CA ALA A 18 18.06 10.74 17.53
C ALA A 18 18.42 10.00 16.24
N GLY A 19 18.67 8.70 16.36
CA GLY A 19 18.74 7.84 15.19
C GLY A 19 17.43 8.01 14.42
N ALA A 20 17.54 8.06 13.10
CA ALA A 20 16.42 7.90 12.17
C ALA A 20 15.30 7.08 12.83
N ALA A 21 14.14 7.69 13.09
CA ALA A 21 13.05 6.95 13.67
C ALA A 21 12.57 5.94 12.61
N THR A 22 13.04 4.70 12.71
CA THR A 22 12.73 3.64 11.74
C THR A 22 11.26 3.26 11.90
N LEU A 23 10.52 3.22 10.79
CA LEU A 23 9.16 2.71 10.79
C LEU A 23 9.15 1.25 11.27
N ARG A 24 8.05 0.85 11.91
CA ARG A 24 7.77 -0.56 12.19
C ARG A 24 7.40 -1.23 10.87
N ASP A 25 8.07 -2.33 10.54
CA ASP A 25 7.87 -3.15 9.34
C ASP A 25 7.93 -4.61 9.77
N GLU A 26 6.77 -5.26 9.87
CA GLU A 26 6.62 -6.60 10.44
C GLU A 26 5.78 -7.49 9.52
N SER A 27 6.20 -8.74 9.32
CA SER A 27 5.37 -9.80 8.73
C SER A 27 4.91 -10.74 9.84
N VAL A 28 3.60 -10.95 9.93
CA VAL A 28 2.96 -11.86 10.90
C VAL A 28 2.01 -12.80 10.18
N MET A 29 1.73 -13.94 10.80
CA MET A 29 0.62 -14.80 10.39
C MET A 29 -0.58 -14.48 11.28
N VAL A 30 -1.67 -14.01 10.66
CA VAL A 30 -2.91 -13.65 11.36
C VAL A 30 -3.87 -14.83 11.34
N PRO A 31 -4.31 -15.34 12.50
CA PRO A 31 -5.26 -16.43 12.54
C PRO A 31 -6.67 -15.94 12.19
N LYS A 32 -7.28 -16.54 11.18
CA LYS A 32 -8.71 -16.48 10.86
C LYS A 32 -9.40 -17.73 11.41
N GLY A 33 -10.39 -17.52 12.28
CA GLY A 33 -11.10 -18.61 12.96
C GLY A 33 -10.44 -19.04 14.28
N HIS A 34 -10.82 -20.21 14.79
CA HIS A 34 -10.39 -20.70 16.10
C HIS A 34 -10.05 -22.20 16.08
N GLY A 35 -9.21 -22.63 17.02
CA GLY A 35 -8.89 -24.05 17.23
C GLY A 35 -8.07 -24.66 16.09
N LEU A 36 -8.19 -25.98 15.88
CA LEU A 36 -7.39 -26.73 14.89
C LEU A 36 -7.75 -26.44 13.42
N PHE A 37 -8.79 -25.65 13.16
CA PHE A 37 -9.28 -25.33 11.82
C PHE A 37 -9.06 -23.86 11.44
N HIS A 38 -8.23 -23.13 12.20
CA HIS A 38 -7.88 -21.77 11.82
C HIS A 38 -7.04 -21.77 10.54
N VAL A 39 -7.18 -20.69 9.78
CA VAL A 39 -6.34 -20.39 8.62
C VAL A 39 -5.39 -19.29 9.01
N GLU A 40 -4.11 -19.45 8.67
CA GLU A 40 -3.09 -18.43 8.90
C GLU A 40 -2.96 -17.54 7.67
N LEU A 41 -3.18 -16.23 7.84
CA LEU A 41 -3.10 -15.23 6.77
C LEU A 41 -1.76 -14.49 6.86
N GLU A 42 -0.90 -14.64 5.84
CA GLU A 42 0.32 -13.84 5.73
C GLU A 42 -0.06 -12.37 5.69
N THR A 43 0.46 -11.57 6.62
CA THR A 43 0.06 -10.19 6.79
C THR A 43 1.25 -9.29 7.08
N HIS A 44 1.39 -8.21 6.31
CA HIS A 44 2.40 -7.19 6.57
C HIS A 44 1.79 -6.04 7.37
N ILE A 45 2.57 -5.50 8.31
CA ILE A 45 2.17 -4.39 9.18
C ILE A 45 3.24 -3.33 9.13
N TYR A 46 2.83 -2.11 8.76
CA TYR A 46 3.66 -0.93 8.83
C TYR A 46 3.10 0.04 9.85
N ALA A 47 3.95 0.70 10.64
CA ALA A 47 3.46 1.74 11.54
C ALA A 47 4.50 2.82 11.83
N PRO A 48 4.06 4.03 12.18
CA PRO A 48 4.98 5.10 12.55
C PRO A 48 5.74 4.71 13.82
N PRO A 49 6.93 5.29 14.04
CA PRO A 49 7.60 5.19 15.33
C PRO A 49 6.74 5.81 16.43
N GLY A 50 6.80 5.25 17.63
CA GLY A 50 6.06 5.70 18.81
C GLY A 50 4.87 4.82 19.20
N ASP A 51 4.13 5.28 20.21
CA ASP A 51 3.16 4.48 20.94
C ASP A 51 1.72 4.57 20.38
N GLY A 52 1.47 5.45 19.41
CA GLY A 52 0.14 5.69 18.87
C GLY A 52 -0.80 6.43 19.85
N PRO A 53 -2.13 6.20 19.79
CA PRO A 53 -2.83 5.32 18.86
C PRO A 53 -2.94 5.94 17.45
N PHE A 54 -2.60 5.17 16.44
CA PHE A 54 -2.64 5.55 15.02
C PHE A 54 -3.94 5.07 14.38
N PRO A 55 -4.65 5.90 13.57
CA PRO A 55 -5.69 5.40 12.69
C PRO A 55 -5.14 4.28 11.79
N LEU A 56 -6.00 3.34 11.41
CA LEU A 56 -5.63 2.18 10.61
C LEU A 56 -5.97 2.38 9.14
N VAL A 57 -5.07 1.98 8.26
CA VAL A 57 -5.34 1.72 6.84
C VAL A 57 -5.19 0.23 6.60
N VAL A 58 -6.16 -0.38 5.92
CA VAL A 58 -6.07 -1.75 5.41
C VAL A 58 -5.90 -1.67 3.90
N ILE A 59 -4.90 -2.34 3.34
CA ILE A 59 -4.69 -2.38 1.88
C ILE A 59 -4.90 -3.80 1.38
N ASN A 60 -5.90 -3.96 0.51
CA ASN A 60 -6.30 -5.24 -0.06
C ASN A 60 -5.71 -5.43 -1.46
N HIS A 61 -5.03 -6.56 -1.65
CA HIS A 61 -4.39 -6.91 -2.91
C HIS A 61 -5.40 -7.29 -4.01
N GLY A 62 -4.99 -7.10 -5.26
CA GLY A 62 -5.70 -7.61 -6.44
C GLY A 62 -5.54 -9.13 -6.61
N LYS A 63 -5.86 -9.62 -7.80
CA LYS A 63 -5.63 -11.02 -8.17
C LYS A 63 -5.06 -11.09 -9.57
N GLU A 64 -3.91 -11.73 -9.69
CA GLU A 64 -3.30 -12.01 -10.99
C GLU A 64 -3.91 -13.28 -11.62
N TRP A 65 -3.63 -13.48 -12.91
CA TRP A 65 -3.95 -14.72 -13.60
C TRP A 65 -3.14 -15.90 -13.05
N GLY A 66 -3.73 -17.11 -13.13
CA GLY A 66 -3.10 -18.34 -12.64
C GLY A 66 -3.54 -18.71 -11.23
N ASP A 67 -2.82 -19.63 -10.61
CA ASP A 67 -3.10 -20.13 -9.26
C ASP A 67 -2.69 -19.07 -8.20
N PRO A 68 -3.63 -18.59 -7.37
CA PRO A 68 -3.36 -17.65 -6.28
C PRO A 68 -2.24 -18.08 -5.32
N HIS A 69 -2.03 -19.38 -5.11
CA HIS A 69 -1.01 -19.89 -4.19
C HIS A 69 0.42 -19.59 -4.67
N PHE A 70 0.62 -19.46 -5.98
CA PHE A 70 1.93 -19.15 -6.58
C PHE A 70 2.12 -17.66 -6.86
N GLN A 71 1.16 -16.81 -6.52
CA GLN A 71 1.31 -15.36 -6.65
C GLN A 71 2.28 -14.82 -5.60
N GLN A 72 2.97 -13.74 -5.93
CA GLN A 72 3.85 -13.07 -4.98
C GLN A 72 3.03 -12.39 -3.88
N SER A 73 3.55 -12.37 -2.66
CA SER A 73 2.99 -11.59 -1.56
C SER A 73 2.97 -10.10 -1.95
N ALA A 74 1.83 -9.45 -1.79
CA ALA A 74 1.70 -8.02 -2.04
C ALA A 74 2.06 -7.25 -0.76
N ASP A 75 3.18 -6.55 -0.77
CA ASP A 75 3.66 -5.80 0.41
C ASP A 75 3.11 -4.36 0.48
N TYR A 76 2.70 -3.79 -0.67
CA TYR A 76 2.28 -2.39 -0.84
C TYR A 76 3.19 -1.37 -0.13
N TYR A 77 4.50 -1.62 -0.10
CA TYR A 77 5.43 -0.84 0.73
C TYR A 77 5.38 0.67 0.42
N GLY A 78 5.46 1.06 -0.85
CA GLY A 78 5.43 2.47 -1.24
C GLY A 78 4.12 3.17 -0.88
N GLN A 79 2.97 2.51 -1.07
CA GLN A 79 1.67 3.03 -0.67
C GLN A 79 1.56 3.13 0.86
N ALA A 80 1.99 2.09 1.57
CA ALA A 80 1.99 2.05 3.02
C ALA A 80 2.84 3.20 3.59
N LEU A 81 4.02 3.45 3.02
CA LEU A 81 4.92 4.51 3.45
C LEU A 81 4.23 5.89 3.44
N GLU A 82 3.41 6.17 2.44
CA GLU A 82 2.68 7.44 2.34
C GLU A 82 1.61 7.62 3.43
N PHE A 83 0.97 6.53 3.87
CA PHE A 83 0.06 6.56 5.01
C PHE A 83 0.82 6.61 6.34
N VAL A 84 1.92 5.87 6.49
CA VAL A 84 2.76 5.89 7.70
C VAL A 84 3.34 7.30 7.93
N ARG A 85 3.82 7.97 6.87
CA ARG A 85 4.26 9.37 6.92
C ARG A 85 3.19 10.31 7.47
N ARG A 86 1.91 9.98 7.27
CA ARG A 86 0.74 10.76 7.74
C ARG A 86 0.19 10.29 9.09
N GLY A 87 0.90 9.35 9.73
CA GLY A 87 0.61 8.87 11.06
C GLY A 87 -0.43 7.75 11.13
N TYR A 88 -0.58 6.95 10.08
CA TYR A 88 -1.42 5.76 10.07
C TYR A 88 -0.60 4.50 10.31
N ALA A 89 -1.15 3.56 11.08
CA ALA A 89 -0.75 2.17 10.97
C ALA A 89 -1.37 1.59 9.69
N VAL A 90 -0.67 0.69 9.03
CA VAL A 90 -1.09 0.03 7.79
C VAL A 90 -1.01 -1.47 7.97
N ILE A 91 -2.05 -2.19 7.58
CA ILE A 91 -2.07 -3.65 7.54
C ILE A 91 -2.42 -4.13 6.14
N VAL A 92 -1.65 -5.09 5.65
CA VAL A 92 -1.74 -5.62 4.29
C VAL A 92 -1.87 -7.13 4.37
N PRO A 93 -3.09 -7.66 4.50
CA PRO A 93 -3.31 -9.10 4.57
C PRO A 93 -3.31 -9.74 3.18
N MET A 94 -2.59 -10.84 3.03
CA MET A 94 -2.80 -11.80 1.95
C MET A 94 -4.00 -12.68 2.30
N ARG A 95 -5.02 -12.64 1.45
CA ARG A 95 -6.28 -13.35 1.66
C ARG A 95 -6.10 -14.86 1.56
N GLU A 96 -7.09 -15.61 2.03
CA GLU A 96 -7.03 -17.08 2.11
C GLU A 96 -6.72 -17.71 0.74
N GLY A 97 -5.75 -18.63 0.72
CA GLY A 97 -5.30 -19.32 -0.49
C GLY A 97 -4.38 -18.52 -1.42
N PHE A 98 -3.98 -17.30 -1.06
CA PHE A 98 -2.98 -16.53 -1.80
C PHE A 98 -1.59 -16.63 -1.19
N ALA A 99 -0.56 -16.67 -2.03
CA ALA A 99 0.84 -16.63 -1.62
C ALA A 99 1.13 -17.59 -0.44
N LYS A 100 1.63 -17.07 0.69
CA LYS A 100 1.96 -17.90 1.86
C LYS A 100 0.80 -18.06 2.86
N SER A 101 -0.37 -17.47 2.59
CA SER A 101 -1.57 -17.72 3.39
C SER A 101 -2.04 -19.15 3.23
N GLY A 102 -2.51 -19.73 4.34
CA GLY A 102 -3.12 -21.05 4.33
C GLY A 102 -4.49 -21.07 3.65
N GLY A 103 -5.16 -22.21 3.74
CA GLY A 103 -6.51 -22.41 3.18
C GLY A 103 -6.51 -22.55 1.67
N THR A 104 -7.63 -22.24 1.02
CA THR A 104 -7.78 -22.40 -0.43
C THR A 104 -8.61 -21.26 -0.99
N TYR A 105 -8.15 -20.69 -2.10
CA TYR A 105 -8.92 -19.65 -2.79
C TYR A 105 -10.23 -20.26 -3.31
N ARG A 106 -11.35 -19.75 -2.83
CA ARG A 106 -12.68 -20.17 -3.25
C ARG A 106 -13.18 -19.18 -4.29
N ALA A 107 -13.06 -19.56 -5.56
CA ALA A 107 -13.71 -18.83 -6.64
C ALA A 107 -15.20 -19.18 -6.63
N ASP A 108 -16.06 -18.21 -6.32
CA ASP A 108 -17.49 -18.42 -6.46
C ASP A 108 -17.87 -18.38 -7.94
N SER A 109 -18.57 -19.42 -8.39
CA SER A 109 -18.81 -19.77 -9.79
C SER A 109 -19.63 -18.71 -10.52
N CYS A 110 -19.00 -17.60 -10.91
CA CYS A 110 -19.65 -16.43 -11.53
C CYS A 110 -20.53 -15.59 -10.60
N ASN A 111 -20.26 -15.58 -9.29
CA ASN A 111 -20.94 -14.68 -8.37
C ASN A 111 -19.95 -13.70 -7.73
N ASP A 112 -19.83 -12.50 -8.31
CA ASP A 112 -18.95 -11.45 -7.79
C ASP A 112 -19.39 -10.97 -6.39
N GLU A 113 -20.70 -11.04 -6.06
CA GLU A 113 -21.21 -10.64 -4.74
C GLU A 113 -20.64 -11.53 -3.63
N ASP A 114 -20.83 -12.85 -3.80
CA ASP A 114 -20.39 -13.87 -2.85
C ASP A 114 -18.85 -13.94 -2.78
N ASP A 115 -18.16 -13.86 -3.93
CA ASP A 115 -16.69 -13.85 -3.95
C ASP A 115 -16.18 -12.65 -3.14
N GLY A 116 -16.69 -11.44 -3.40
CA GLY A 116 -16.29 -10.25 -2.66
C GLY A 116 -16.55 -10.36 -1.16
N LEU A 117 -17.68 -10.95 -0.74
CA LEU A 117 -18.00 -11.18 0.67
C LEU A 117 -17.09 -12.24 1.32
N THR A 118 -16.77 -13.30 0.59
CA THR A 118 -15.81 -14.33 1.02
C THR A 118 -14.43 -13.70 1.25
N GLN A 119 -13.97 -12.87 0.33
CA GLN A 119 -12.71 -12.14 0.46
C GLN A 119 -12.75 -11.11 1.61
N ALA A 120 -13.88 -10.42 1.80
CA ALA A 120 -14.06 -9.46 2.89
C ALA A 120 -13.94 -10.10 4.28
N ALA A 121 -14.28 -11.39 4.43
CA ALA A 121 -14.14 -12.12 5.68
C ALA A 121 -12.67 -12.26 6.12
N ASP A 122 -11.73 -12.40 5.17
CA ASP A 122 -10.28 -12.41 5.46
C ASP A 122 -9.81 -11.04 5.93
N VAL A 123 -10.27 -9.99 5.26
CA VAL A 123 -9.95 -8.60 5.60
C VAL A 123 -10.48 -8.24 6.99
N LEU A 124 -11.67 -8.73 7.36
CA LEU A 124 -12.22 -8.59 8.71
C LEU A 124 -11.35 -9.25 9.78
N ALA A 125 -10.82 -10.45 9.52
CA ALA A 125 -9.92 -11.12 10.46
C ALA A 125 -8.64 -10.30 10.71
N ALA A 126 -8.08 -9.71 9.65
CA ALA A 126 -6.94 -8.80 9.76
C ALA A 126 -7.28 -7.53 10.55
N ILE A 127 -8.45 -6.93 10.32
CA ILE A 127 -8.94 -5.79 11.12
C ILE A 127 -9.07 -6.17 12.60
N ASP A 128 -9.66 -7.32 12.92
CA ASP A 128 -9.85 -7.77 14.30
C ASP A 128 -8.54 -8.11 15.00
N TYR A 129 -7.53 -8.56 14.26
CA TYR A 129 -6.16 -8.66 14.76
C TYR A 129 -5.57 -7.27 15.03
N ALA A 130 -5.64 -6.35 14.05
CA ALA A 130 -5.07 -5.01 14.18
C ALA A 130 -5.67 -4.21 15.34
N LYS A 131 -6.96 -4.37 15.62
CA LYS A 131 -7.65 -3.74 16.77
C LYS A 131 -7.09 -4.14 18.13
N LYS A 132 -6.34 -5.24 18.22
CA LYS A 132 -5.70 -5.71 19.47
C LYS A 132 -4.29 -5.13 19.65
N LEU A 133 -3.72 -4.51 18.62
CA LEU A 133 -2.41 -3.88 18.70
C LEU A 133 -2.51 -2.59 19.54
N PRO A 134 -1.63 -2.38 20.54
CA PRO A 134 -1.78 -1.31 21.51
C PRO A 134 -1.66 0.10 20.91
N TYR A 135 -1.03 0.20 19.74
CA TYR A 135 -0.80 1.45 19.01
C TYR A 135 -1.85 1.74 17.92
N VAL A 136 -2.93 0.96 17.80
CA VAL A 136 -3.97 1.16 16.77
C VAL A 136 -5.23 1.81 17.36
N ASP A 137 -5.74 2.86 16.71
CA ASP A 137 -7.07 3.42 16.99
C ASP A 137 -8.15 2.66 16.21
N ALA A 138 -8.76 1.69 16.88
CA ALA A 138 -9.82 0.85 16.35
C ALA A 138 -11.10 1.59 15.88
N ARG A 139 -11.21 2.90 16.12
CA ARG A 139 -12.40 3.71 15.74
C ARG A 139 -12.26 4.42 14.40
N ARG A 140 -11.05 4.45 13.83
CA ARG A 140 -10.73 5.17 12.60
C ARG A 140 -9.97 4.25 11.66
N ILE A 141 -10.73 3.45 10.92
CA ILE A 141 -10.22 2.45 9.98
C ILE A 141 -10.64 2.87 8.56
N VAL A 142 -9.64 2.96 7.68
CA VAL A 142 -9.81 3.16 6.24
C VAL A 142 -9.51 1.83 5.57
N VAL A 143 -10.38 1.37 4.67
CA VAL A 143 -10.15 0.15 3.91
C VAL A 143 -9.96 0.52 2.44
N ILE A 144 -8.87 0.06 1.86
CA ILE A 144 -8.42 0.39 0.51
C ILE A 144 -8.23 -0.91 -0.26
N GLY A 145 -8.52 -0.92 -1.54
CA GLY A 145 -8.13 -2.04 -2.38
C GLY A 145 -8.07 -1.70 -3.86
N GLN A 146 -7.28 -2.49 -4.58
CA GLN A 146 -7.14 -2.38 -6.03
C GLN A 146 -7.63 -3.66 -6.73
N SER A 147 -8.31 -3.52 -7.87
CA SER A 147 -8.83 -4.66 -8.65
C SER A 147 -9.72 -5.56 -7.78
N HIS A 148 -9.39 -6.85 -7.68
CA HIS A 148 -10.10 -7.78 -6.80
C HIS A 148 -10.11 -7.35 -5.32
N GLY A 149 -9.08 -6.63 -4.87
CA GLY A 149 -9.06 -6.02 -3.55
C GLY A 149 -10.05 -4.86 -3.41
N GLY A 150 -10.33 -4.14 -4.50
CA GLY A 150 -11.36 -3.10 -4.56
C GLY A 150 -12.77 -3.70 -4.45
N LEU A 151 -13.04 -4.82 -5.12
CA LEU A 151 -14.28 -5.60 -4.94
C LEU A 151 -14.46 -5.98 -3.46
N ALA A 152 -13.44 -6.61 -2.85
CA ALA A 152 -13.49 -7.02 -1.45
C ALA A 152 -13.64 -5.83 -0.48
N THR A 153 -13.06 -4.67 -0.80
CA THR A 153 -13.20 -3.43 -0.02
C THR A 153 -14.66 -2.96 -0.01
N MET A 154 -15.31 -2.95 -1.17
CA MET A 154 -16.70 -2.54 -1.28
C MET A 154 -17.66 -3.55 -0.63
N ALA A 155 -17.37 -4.84 -0.79
CA ALA A 155 -18.09 -5.92 -0.11
C ALA A 155 -17.99 -5.80 1.42
N LEU A 156 -16.79 -5.55 1.96
CA LEU A 156 -16.58 -5.32 3.40
C LEU A 156 -17.38 -4.11 3.88
N GLY A 157 -17.44 -3.04 3.10
CA GLY A 157 -18.25 -1.86 3.38
C GLY A 157 -19.72 -2.17 3.64
N SER A 158 -20.28 -3.11 2.86
CA SER A 158 -21.67 -3.55 2.99
C SER A 158 -21.99 -4.21 4.35
N LEU A 159 -20.97 -4.72 5.04
CA LEU A 159 -21.07 -5.35 6.37
C LEU A 159 -21.05 -4.32 7.52
N ASN A 160 -20.72 -3.05 7.23
CA ASN A 160 -20.59 -1.96 8.20
C ASN A 160 -19.76 -2.30 9.46
N PRO A 161 -18.51 -2.76 9.33
CA PRO A 161 -17.73 -3.20 10.49
C PRO A 161 -17.45 -2.02 11.42
N PRO A 162 -17.57 -2.19 12.76
CA PRO A 162 -17.31 -1.10 13.70
C PRO A 162 -15.92 -0.51 13.53
N GLY A 163 -15.86 0.83 13.44
CA GLY A 163 -14.62 1.60 13.29
C GLY A 163 -14.21 1.86 11.85
N VAL A 164 -14.82 1.21 10.85
CA VAL A 164 -14.58 1.50 9.44
C VAL A 164 -15.33 2.77 9.06
N VAL A 165 -14.58 3.79 8.64
CA VAL A 165 -15.09 5.15 8.38
C VAL A 165 -14.93 5.60 6.94
N ALA A 166 -14.11 4.90 6.14
CA ALA A 166 -13.90 5.22 4.74
C ALA A 166 -13.53 3.97 3.92
N LEU A 167 -14.01 3.91 2.69
CA LEU A 167 -13.65 2.91 1.69
C LEU A 167 -12.96 3.60 0.50
N ILE A 168 -11.88 3.03 -0.02
CA ILE A 168 -11.21 3.55 -1.21
C ILE A 168 -11.04 2.43 -2.23
N ASN A 169 -11.68 2.61 -3.38
CA ASN A 169 -11.79 1.64 -4.44
C ASN A 169 -10.98 2.09 -5.67
N PHE A 170 -9.82 1.47 -5.88
CA PHE A 170 -8.97 1.72 -7.04
C PHE A 170 -9.23 0.66 -8.12
N ALA A 171 -9.83 1.04 -9.24
CA ALA A 171 -10.07 0.11 -10.35
C ALA A 171 -10.69 -1.23 -9.89
N GLY A 172 -11.62 -1.20 -8.92
CA GLY A 172 -12.06 -2.42 -8.26
C GLY A 172 -13.09 -3.21 -9.03
N GLY A 173 -12.95 -4.53 -8.97
CA GLY A 173 -13.83 -5.49 -9.58
C GLY A 173 -13.15 -6.84 -9.71
N LEU A 174 -13.81 -7.79 -10.34
CA LEU A 174 -13.22 -9.08 -10.68
C LEU A 174 -13.61 -9.44 -12.11
N HIS A 175 -12.63 -9.87 -12.88
CA HIS A 175 -12.84 -10.29 -14.26
C HIS A 175 -12.62 -11.80 -14.39
N PHE A 176 -13.72 -12.54 -14.54
CA PHE A 176 -13.67 -13.97 -14.84
C PHE A 176 -13.77 -14.18 -16.36
N ALA A 177 -12.66 -14.51 -17.02
CA ALA A 177 -12.61 -14.71 -18.47
C ALA A 177 -13.60 -15.77 -19.00
N ASN A 178 -13.91 -16.79 -18.19
CA ASN A 178 -14.78 -17.91 -18.58
C ASN A 178 -16.20 -17.81 -18.02
N CYS A 179 -16.64 -16.61 -17.65
CA CYS A 179 -17.90 -16.41 -16.97
C CYS A 179 -18.93 -15.67 -17.85
N PRO A 180 -19.99 -16.36 -18.32
CA PRO A 180 -21.06 -15.70 -19.06
C PRO A 180 -21.76 -14.65 -18.19
N GLY A 181 -21.66 -13.37 -18.60
CA GLY A 181 -22.30 -12.27 -17.88
C GLY A 181 -21.50 -11.72 -16.70
N SER A 182 -20.18 -11.89 -16.67
CA SER A 182 -19.28 -11.31 -15.65
C SER A 182 -19.57 -9.82 -15.38
N GLU A 183 -19.71 -9.00 -16.41
CA GLU A 183 -20.06 -7.58 -16.24
C GLU A 183 -21.42 -7.36 -15.54
N ARG A 184 -22.38 -8.25 -15.76
CA ARG A 184 -23.69 -8.15 -15.12
C ARG A 184 -23.59 -8.53 -13.66
N SER A 185 -22.94 -9.65 -13.36
CA SER A 185 -22.69 -10.08 -11.97
C SER A 185 -21.95 -8.99 -11.20
N LEU A 186 -20.94 -8.36 -11.80
CA LEU A 186 -20.21 -7.27 -11.18
C LEU A 186 -21.10 -6.06 -10.87
N VAL A 187 -21.94 -5.64 -11.83
CA VAL A 187 -22.88 -4.53 -11.61
C VAL A 187 -23.91 -4.88 -10.52
N GLU A 188 -24.41 -6.12 -10.51
CA GLU A 188 -25.35 -6.61 -9.49
C GLU A 188 -24.71 -6.63 -8.10
N ALA A 189 -23.46 -7.11 -7.99
CA ALA A 189 -22.69 -7.15 -6.74
C ALA A 189 -22.50 -5.75 -6.15
N PHE A 190 -22.04 -4.78 -6.95
CA PHE A 190 -21.90 -3.40 -6.49
C PHE A 190 -23.25 -2.78 -6.11
N GLY A 191 -24.31 -3.08 -6.87
CA GLY A 191 -25.67 -2.71 -6.46
C GLY A 191 -26.09 -3.32 -5.12
N ALA A 192 -25.75 -4.58 -4.86
CA ALA A 192 -26.05 -5.26 -3.60
C ALA A 192 -25.29 -4.64 -2.42
N TYR A 193 -23.99 -4.38 -2.58
CA TYR A 193 -23.17 -3.71 -1.56
C TYR A 193 -23.70 -2.31 -1.20
N GLY A 194 -24.17 -1.57 -2.21
CA GLY A 194 -24.78 -0.25 -2.03
C GLY A 194 -26.05 -0.26 -1.18
N LYS A 195 -26.81 -1.36 -1.15
CA LYS A 195 -28.07 -1.45 -0.37
C LYS A 195 -27.85 -1.35 1.14
N THR A 196 -26.72 -1.84 1.63
CA THR A 196 -26.50 -2.00 3.07
C THR A 196 -25.36 -1.16 3.61
N THR A 197 -24.39 -0.77 2.78
CA THR A 197 -23.28 0.08 3.20
C THR A 197 -23.77 1.43 3.74
N ARG A 198 -23.12 1.90 4.80
CA ARG A 198 -23.32 3.23 5.39
C ARG A 198 -22.01 4.02 5.39
N VAL A 199 -20.93 3.42 4.90
CA VAL A 199 -19.60 4.00 4.89
C VAL A 199 -19.41 4.75 3.57
N PRO A 200 -18.99 6.03 3.60
CA PRO A 200 -18.68 6.77 2.38
C PRO A 200 -17.49 6.13 1.66
N SER A 201 -17.50 6.21 0.33
CA SER A 201 -16.45 5.63 -0.50
C SER A 201 -15.85 6.64 -1.50
N LEU A 202 -14.58 6.47 -1.83
CA LEU A 202 -13.91 7.13 -2.96
C LEU A 202 -13.59 6.08 -4.02
N TRP A 203 -13.98 6.33 -5.26
CA TRP A 203 -13.76 5.45 -6.39
C TRP A 203 -12.87 6.14 -7.42
N MET A 204 -11.82 5.47 -7.85
CA MET A 204 -10.86 6.00 -8.81
C MET A 204 -10.68 5.01 -9.97
N TYR A 205 -11.04 5.43 -11.18
CA TYR A 205 -10.96 4.62 -12.41
C TYR A 205 -10.39 5.47 -13.56
N GLY A 206 -9.74 4.82 -14.53
CA GLY A 206 -9.14 5.47 -15.69
C GLY A 206 -9.76 5.04 -17.01
N ASP A 207 -9.63 5.90 -18.02
CA ASP A 207 -10.21 5.72 -19.36
C ASP A 207 -9.64 4.51 -20.12
N ASN A 208 -8.36 4.21 -19.89
CA ASN A 208 -7.62 3.13 -20.54
C ASN A 208 -7.45 1.90 -19.63
N ASP A 209 -8.33 1.70 -18.65
CA ASP A 209 -8.39 0.44 -17.88
C ASP A 209 -8.80 -0.71 -18.79
N SER A 210 -7.93 -1.71 -18.93
CA SER A 210 -8.15 -2.86 -19.84
C SER A 210 -9.18 -3.87 -19.34
N LEU A 211 -9.51 -3.86 -18.05
CA LEU A 211 -10.42 -4.81 -17.40
C LEU A 211 -11.80 -4.19 -17.13
N PHE A 212 -11.82 -2.93 -16.73
CA PHE A 212 -13.02 -2.22 -16.28
C PHE A 212 -13.21 -0.92 -17.05
N PRO A 213 -13.69 -1.00 -18.32
CA PRO A 213 -13.83 0.18 -19.16
C PRO A 213 -14.92 1.14 -18.65
N PRO A 214 -14.85 2.45 -18.98
CA PRO A 214 -15.77 3.46 -18.44
C PRO A 214 -17.27 3.14 -18.52
N PRO A 215 -17.81 2.54 -19.61
CA PRO A 215 -19.22 2.15 -19.65
C PRO A 215 -19.63 1.14 -18.56
N LEU A 216 -18.74 0.21 -18.21
CA LEU A 216 -18.97 -0.77 -17.16
C LEU A 216 -18.94 -0.09 -15.79
N VAL A 217 -17.90 0.71 -15.53
CA VAL A 217 -17.73 1.45 -14.27
C VAL A 217 -18.92 2.37 -14.01
N LYS A 218 -19.42 3.07 -15.04
CA LYS A 218 -20.63 3.90 -14.93
C LYS A 218 -21.86 3.10 -14.51
N ARG A 219 -22.03 1.88 -15.02
CA ARG A 219 -23.13 0.99 -14.61
C ARG A 219 -22.97 0.52 -13.16
N MET A 220 -21.75 0.18 -12.74
CA MET A 220 -21.45 -0.22 -11.37
C MET A 220 -21.74 0.92 -10.38
N LEU A 221 -21.24 2.13 -10.67
CA LEU A 221 -21.47 3.33 -9.85
C LEU A 221 -22.97 3.65 -9.76
N THR A 222 -23.67 3.64 -10.89
CA THR A 222 -25.13 3.89 -10.93
C THR A 222 -25.89 2.88 -10.07
N ALA A 223 -25.52 1.59 -10.15
CA ALA A 223 -26.17 0.54 -9.36
C ALA A 223 -25.90 0.71 -7.86
N TYR A 224 -24.65 1.00 -7.48
CA TYR A 224 -24.25 1.23 -6.09
C TYR A 224 -24.97 2.45 -5.48
N GLU A 225 -24.97 3.59 -6.19
CA GLU A 225 -25.59 4.82 -5.70
C GLU A 225 -27.12 4.76 -5.67
N SER A 226 -27.74 4.18 -6.71
CA SER A 226 -29.21 4.02 -6.76
C SER A 226 -29.73 3.08 -5.67
N ALA A 227 -28.88 2.19 -5.17
CA ALA A 227 -29.21 1.29 -4.07
C ALA A 227 -29.06 1.93 -2.67
N GLY A 228 -28.44 3.12 -2.57
CA GLY A 228 -28.24 3.85 -1.31
C GLY A 228 -26.77 4.06 -0.94
N GLY A 229 -25.83 3.52 -1.71
CA GLY A 229 -24.41 3.75 -1.49
C GLY A 229 -24.01 5.20 -1.79
N HIS A 230 -22.95 5.68 -1.15
CA HIS A 230 -22.39 7.00 -1.42
C HIS A 230 -20.94 6.89 -1.87
N ALA A 231 -20.68 7.31 -3.10
CA ALA A 231 -19.36 7.29 -3.71
C ALA A 231 -18.98 8.67 -4.26
N GLN A 232 -17.80 9.15 -3.88
CA GLN A 232 -17.12 10.18 -4.65
C GLN A 232 -16.41 9.47 -5.80
N PHE A 233 -16.75 9.83 -7.05
CA PHE A 233 -16.12 9.24 -8.23
C PHE A 233 -15.09 10.19 -8.82
N ILE A 234 -13.89 9.67 -9.11
CA ILE A 234 -12.83 10.37 -9.84
C ILE A 234 -12.46 9.54 -11.06
N ASP A 235 -12.73 10.14 -12.21
CA ASP A 235 -12.11 9.75 -13.46
C ASP A 235 -10.77 10.50 -13.59
N TYR A 236 -9.66 9.76 -13.60
CA TYR A 236 -8.33 10.34 -13.75
C TYR A 236 -7.82 10.36 -15.19
N GLY A 237 -8.67 10.04 -16.17
CA GLY A 237 -8.30 9.97 -17.58
C GLY A 237 -7.38 8.80 -17.86
N THR A 238 -6.39 9.01 -18.73
CA THR A 238 -5.45 7.95 -19.12
C THR A 238 -4.22 7.90 -18.22
N PHE A 239 -3.76 6.68 -17.92
CA PHE A 239 -2.53 6.46 -17.17
C PHE A 239 -1.68 5.39 -17.83
N GLY A 240 -0.40 5.72 -18.09
CA GLY A 240 0.56 4.79 -18.68
C GLY A 240 0.04 4.07 -19.92
N SER A 241 0.34 2.78 -20.03
CA SER A 241 -0.24 1.89 -21.03
C SER A 241 -1.61 1.33 -20.60
N ASP A 242 -1.87 1.26 -19.30
CA ASP A 242 -3.10 0.69 -18.74
C ASP A 242 -3.48 1.45 -17.47
N GLY A 243 -4.72 1.94 -17.43
CA GLY A 243 -5.26 2.65 -16.27
C GLY A 243 -5.31 1.76 -15.03
N HIS A 244 -5.44 0.45 -15.20
CA HIS A 244 -5.70 -0.53 -14.14
C HIS A 244 -4.63 -0.58 -13.04
N ILE A 245 -3.39 -0.20 -13.39
CA ILE A 245 -2.21 -0.32 -12.52
C ILE A 245 -1.84 1.00 -11.82
N MET A 246 -2.67 2.05 -11.92
CA MET A 246 -2.36 3.39 -11.41
C MET A 246 -1.97 3.39 -9.93
N PHE A 247 -2.72 2.70 -9.07
CA PHE A 247 -2.42 2.65 -7.63
C PHE A 247 -1.13 1.89 -7.33
N SER A 248 -0.73 0.94 -8.18
CA SER A 248 0.41 0.04 -7.94
C SER A 248 1.75 0.69 -8.26
N LEU A 249 1.78 1.81 -8.99
CA LEU A 249 3.01 2.44 -9.47
C LEU A 249 3.28 3.78 -8.79
N TYR A 250 4.58 4.06 -8.56
CA TYR A 250 5.06 5.35 -8.05
C TYR A 250 4.54 6.54 -8.88
N SER A 251 4.48 6.40 -10.21
CA SER A 251 3.98 7.45 -11.10
C SER A 251 2.50 7.77 -10.92
N GLY A 252 1.72 6.92 -10.25
CA GLY A 252 0.33 7.20 -9.89
C GLY A 252 0.20 8.07 -8.63
N LEU A 253 1.27 8.23 -7.84
CA LEU A 253 1.25 8.98 -6.58
C LEU A 253 0.70 10.42 -6.73
N PRO A 254 1.11 11.22 -7.73
CA PRO A 254 0.57 12.56 -7.92
C PRO A 254 -0.93 12.60 -8.27
N ILE A 255 -1.51 11.47 -8.69
CA ILE A 255 -2.93 11.34 -9.06
C ILE A 255 -3.76 10.94 -7.84
N TRP A 256 -3.43 9.83 -7.20
CA TRP A 256 -4.27 9.30 -6.13
C TRP A 256 -4.06 9.98 -4.78
N LEU A 257 -2.83 10.38 -4.45
CA LEU A 257 -2.53 10.89 -3.11
C LEU A 257 -3.29 12.19 -2.78
N PRO A 258 -3.39 13.19 -3.69
CA PRO A 258 -4.18 14.39 -3.42
C PRO A 258 -5.67 14.08 -3.28
N ALA A 259 -6.21 13.20 -4.12
CA ALA A 259 -7.61 12.80 -4.10
C ALA A 259 -7.99 12.07 -2.79
N VAL A 260 -7.19 11.08 -2.41
CA VAL A 260 -7.33 10.37 -1.13
C VAL A 260 -7.22 11.35 0.03
N GLY A 261 -6.25 12.27 -0.03
CA GLY A 261 -6.06 13.25 1.03
C GLY A 261 -7.24 14.18 1.24
N GLN A 262 -7.81 14.69 0.14
CA GLN A 262 -9.02 15.50 0.19
C GLN A 262 -10.20 14.71 0.76
N PHE A 263 -10.39 13.47 0.30
CA PHE A 263 -11.45 12.60 0.78
C PHE A 263 -11.33 12.31 2.28
N LEU A 264 -10.15 11.86 2.75
CA LEU A 264 -9.93 11.55 4.16
C LEU A 264 -10.04 12.80 5.05
N THR A 265 -9.52 13.95 4.58
CA THR A 265 -9.66 15.23 5.29
C THR A 265 -11.12 15.65 5.41
N SER A 266 -11.94 15.43 4.37
CA SER A 266 -13.38 15.72 4.42
C SER A 266 -14.13 14.90 5.48
N LEU A 267 -13.58 13.74 5.86
CA LEU A 267 -14.09 12.86 6.91
C LEU A 267 -13.47 13.14 8.30
N GLY A 268 -12.65 14.20 8.42
CA GLY A 268 -11.97 14.58 9.66
C GLY A 268 -10.78 13.70 10.02
N LEU A 269 -10.22 12.97 9.06
CA LEU A 269 -9.02 12.15 9.25
C LEU A 269 -7.74 12.95 8.91
N PRO A 270 -6.63 12.69 9.62
CA PRO A 270 -5.38 13.44 9.40
C PRO A 270 -4.73 13.04 8.07
N PHE A 271 -4.23 13.99 7.28
CA PHE A 271 -3.52 13.66 6.04
C PHE A 271 -2.26 14.48 5.77
N GLU A 272 -1.85 15.30 6.74
CA GLU A 272 -0.59 16.02 6.70
C GLU A 272 0.58 15.06 7.01
N VAL A 273 1.74 15.31 6.40
CA VAL A 273 2.96 14.56 6.73
C VAL A 273 3.40 14.92 8.15
N ARG A 274 3.52 13.90 9.00
CA ARG A 274 3.85 13.98 10.43
C ARG A 274 5.19 13.32 10.76
N TYR A 275 5.56 12.31 9.99
CA TYR A 275 6.78 11.55 10.17
C TYR A 275 7.63 11.71 8.93
N ASP A 276 8.80 12.34 9.07
CA ASP A 276 9.78 12.36 8.01
C ASP A 276 10.63 11.09 8.08
N LEU A 277 10.13 10.04 7.42
CA LEU A 277 10.82 8.74 7.34
C LEU A 277 11.99 8.75 6.34
N ARG A 278 12.29 9.92 5.76
CA ARG A 278 13.50 10.19 4.99
C ARG A 278 14.55 10.66 5.97
N ALA A 279 15.25 9.73 6.61
CA ALA A 279 16.19 10.11 7.65
C ALA A 279 17.49 10.69 7.07
N HIS A 280 17.50 12.00 6.81
CA HIS A 280 18.46 12.96 7.34
C HIS A 280 19.96 12.56 7.39
N ALA A 281 20.50 11.98 6.32
CA ALA A 281 21.88 12.32 5.94
C ALA A 281 21.85 13.71 5.28
N PRO A 282 22.76 14.65 5.61
CA PRO A 282 22.93 15.86 4.81
C PRO A 282 23.29 15.45 3.38
N GLY A 283 22.35 15.60 2.45
CA GLY A 283 22.44 15.04 1.10
C GLY A 283 21.21 15.36 0.24
N PRO A 284 21.21 14.98 -1.05
CA PRO A 284 20.07 15.12 -1.93
C PRO A 284 18.92 14.22 -1.50
N ASP A 285 17.68 14.68 -1.73
CA ASP A 285 16.47 13.91 -1.45
C ASP A 285 16.45 12.65 -2.33
N ILE A 286 16.31 11.48 -1.70
CA ILE A 286 16.21 10.19 -2.41
C ILE A 286 14.99 10.19 -3.36
N GLU A 287 13.97 10.99 -3.09
CA GLU A 287 12.77 11.09 -3.94
C GLU A 287 12.92 12.10 -5.08
N ASP A 288 14.01 12.89 -5.10
CA ASP A 288 14.34 13.77 -6.21
C ASP A 288 14.97 12.95 -7.36
N VAL A 289 14.10 12.31 -8.13
CA VAL A 289 14.44 11.51 -9.30
C VAL A 289 15.24 12.32 -10.33
N ASP A 290 15.02 13.63 -10.41
CA ASP A 290 15.68 14.48 -11.38
C ASP A 290 17.09 14.87 -10.95
N ALA A 291 17.38 14.88 -9.65
CA ALA A 291 18.73 15.03 -9.10
C ALA A 291 19.62 13.80 -9.27
N VAL A 292 19.06 12.62 -9.60
CA VAL A 292 19.86 11.40 -9.75
C VAL A 292 20.81 11.52 -10.97
N PRO A 293 22.14 11.42 -10.76
CA PRO A 293 23.12 11.67 -11.81
C PRO A 293 23.12 10.57 -12.87
N TYR A 294 23.54 10.94 -14.08
CA TYR A 294 23.81 10.05 -15.23
C TYR A 294 22.62 9.27 -15.80
N LEU A 295 21.50 9.15 -15.08
CA LEU A 295 20.34 8.42 -15.55
C LEU A 295 19.71 9.11 -16.77
N LYS A 296 19.30 8.30 -17.75
CA LYS A 296 18.42 8.71 -18.86
C LYS A 296 16.96 8.48 -18.47
N ALA A 297 16.02 8.74 -19.38
CA ALA A 297 14.58 8.55 -19.13
C ALA A 297 14.25 7.15 -18.56
N ALA A 298 14.69 6.07 -19.22
CA ALA A 298 14.48 4.71 -18.74
C ALA A 298 15.11 4.44 -17.35
N GLY A 299 16.23 5.10 -17.05
CA GLY A 299 16.85 5.03 -15.72
C GLY A 299 16.04 5.73 -14.65
N ARG A 300 15.46 6.89 -14.96
CA ARG A 300 14.54 7.60 -14.06
C ARG A 300 13.29 6.78 -13.79
N ASP A 301 12.76 6.09 -14.79
CA ASP A 301 11.62 5.17 -14.61
C ASP A 301 12.00 3.98 -13.72
N GLY A 302 13.18 3.39 -13.96
CA GLY A 302 13.73 2.34 -13.10
C GLY A 302 13.95 2.81 -11.66
N TYR A 303 14.39 4.05 -11.47
CA TYR A 303 14.59 4.64 -10.15
C TYR A 303 13.26 4.90 -9.43
N ARG A 304 12.23 5.42 -10.13
CA ARG A 304 10.87 5.56 -9.57
C ARG A 304 10.32 4.22 -9.09
N HIS A 305 10.51 3.16 -9.86
CA HIS A 305 10.11 1.82 -9.42
C HIS A 305 10.92 1.37 -8.21
N PHE A 306 12.24 1.58 -8.20
CA PHE A 306 13.09 1.30 -7.04
C PHE A 306 12.61 1.99 -5.75
N LEU A 307 12.17 3.26 -5.83
CA LEU A 307 11.65 4.01 -4.68
C LEU A 307 10.39 3.39 -4.07
N TRP A 308 9.67 2.55 -4.81
CA TRP A 308 8.42 1.94 -4.39
C TRP A 308 8.57 0.59 -3.67
N LEU A 309 9.74 -0.06 -3.80
CA LEU A 309 9.97 -1.44 -3.34
C LEU A 309 10.36 -1.54 -1.86
N ALA A 310 9.99 -2.61 -1.16
CA ALA A 310 10.43 -2.79 0.22
C ALA A 310 11.97 -2.93 0.37
N PRO A 311 12.57 -2.47 1.48
CA PRO A 311 13.94 -2.82 1.85
C PRO A 311 14.05 -4.30 2.28
N PRO A 312 15.25 -4.91 2.30
CA PRO A 312 16.53 -4.35 1.87
C PRO A 312 16.59 -4.16 0.35
N ARG A 313 17.03 -2.98 -0.09
CA ARG A 313 17.13 -2.61 -1.50
C ARG A 313 18.35 -1.74 -1.74
N ALA A 314 18.91 -1.79 -2.94
CA ALA A 314 19.98 -0.89 -3.33
C ALA A 314 19.93 -0.57 -4.83
N PHE A 315 20.35 0.65 -5.17
CA PHE A 315 20.43 1.14 -6.55
C PHE A 315 21.88 1.53 -6.86
N ALA A 316 22.42 0.94 -7.93
CA ALA A 316 23.74 1.24 -8.46
C ALA A 316 23.62 1.94 -9.82
N LEU A 317 24.57 2.82 -10.12
CA LEU A 317 24.64 3.55 -11.38
C LEU A 317 26.08 3.83 -11.78
N SER A 318 26.29 4.25 -13.03
CA SER A 318 27.60 4.59 -13.59
C SER A 318 27.57 5.90 -14.38
N PRO A 319 28.71 6.60 -14.53
CA PRO A 319 28.82 7.83 -15.32
C PRO A 319 28.39 7.72 -16.79
N ASP A 320 28.49 6.54 -17.38
CA ASP A 320 28.04 6.25 -18.75
C ASP A 320 26.53 5.97 -18.87
N GLY A 321 25.79 6.06 -17.75
CA GLY A 321 24.34 6.00 -17.69
C GLY A 321 23.74 4.59 -17.56
N HIS A 322 24.57 3.57 -17.28
CA HIS A 322 24.07 2.26 -16.85
C HIS A 322 23.63 2.31 -15.39
N TRP A 323 22.69 1.43 -15.05
CA TRP A 323 22.13 1.35 -13.72
C TRP A 323 21.52 -0.02 -13.49
N ALA A 324 21.38 -0.38 -12.22
CA ALA A 324 20.65 -1.56 -11.78
C ALA A 324 20.22 -1.39 -10.33
N TYR A 325 19.10 -2.00 -9.96
CA TYR A 325 18.75 -2.18 -8.55
C TYR A 325 18.56 -3.66 -8.21
N ARG A 326 18.71 -3.97 -6.93
CA ARG A 326 18.45 -5.30 -6.37
C ARG A 326 17.75 -5.20 -5.03
N LEU A 327 16.97 -6.24 -4.74
CA LEU A 327 16.27 -6.44 -3.48
C LEU A 327 16.86 -7.61 -2.69
N GLY A 328 16.56 -7.64 -1.41
CA GLY A 328 16.89 -8.72 -0.49
C GLY A 328 18.34 -8.69 -0.01
N GLU A 329 18.80 -9.84 0.47
CA GLU A 329 20.12 -9.97 1.06
C GLU A 329 21.22 -9.54 0.08
N ASN A 330 22.21 -8.81 0.60
CA ASN A 330 23.35 -8.29 -0.16
C ASN A 330 22.94 -7.45 -1.39
N ALA A 331 21.78 -6.78 -1.33
CA ALA A 331 21.26 -5.93 -2.41
C ALA A 331 22.32 -4.99 -3.01
N GLY A 332 23.13 -4.34 -2.16
CA GLY A 332 24.19 -3.44 -2.62
C GLY A 332 25.21 -4.13 -3.54
N GLN A 333 25.80 -5.23 -3.09
CA GLN A 333 26.79 -5.99 -3.89
C GLN A 333 26.18 -6.51 -5.19
N ARG A 334 24.94 -6.99 -5.13
CA ARG A 334 24.24 -7.52 -6.30
C ARG A 334 23.85 -6.42 -7.29
N ALA A 335 23.48 -5.23 -6.83
CA ALA A 335 23.18 -4.08 -7.67
C ALA A 335 24.44 -3.59 -8.41
N LEU A 336 25.57 -3.49 -7.70
CA LEU A 336 26.87 -3.19 -8.30
C LEU A 336 27.26 -4.21 -9.37
N ALA A 337 27.21 -5.50 -9.02
CA ALA A 337 27.55 -6.57 -9.94
C ALA A 337 26.67 -6.54 -11.19
N GLU A 338 25.39 -6.24 -11.05
CA GLU A 338 24.49 -6.11 -12.19
C GLU A 338 24.82 -4.89 -13.05
N CYS A 339 25.06 -3.72 -12.46
CA CYS A 339 25.44 -2.53 -13.22
C CYS A 339 26.69 -2.81 -14.09
N ILE A 340 27.69 -3.49 -13.52
CA ILE A 340 28.89 -3.92 -14.25
C ILE A 340 28.54 -4.93 -15.35
N ARG A 341 27.70 -5.92 -15.05
CA ARG A 341 27.24 -6.93 -16.02
C ARG A 341 26.51 -6.31 -17.21
N MET A 342 25.79 -5.21 -16.99
CA MET A 342 25.08 -4.45 -18.01
C MET A 342 26.00 -3.55 -18.84
N GLY A 343 27.31 -3.50 -18.55
CA GLY A 343 28.30 -2.74 -19.30
C GLY A 343 28.71 -1.41 -18.66
N GLY A 344 28.23 -1.11 -17.45
CA GLY A 344 28.57 0.12 -16.74
C GLY A 344 30.03 0.16 -16.28
N THR A 345 30.70 1.26 -16.57
CA THR A 345 32.05 1.56 -16.08
C THR A 345 31.98 2.32 -14.75
N GLN A 346 32.88 2.03 -13.81
CA GLN A 346 32.91 2.72 -12.50
C GLN A 346 31.55 2.69 -11.75
N CYS A 347 30.83 1.56 -11.85
CA CYS A 347 29.57 1.39 -11.13
C CYS A 347 29.75 1.57 -9.63
N GLU A 348 28.82 2.30 -9.03
CA GLU A 348 28.82 2.66 -7.61
C GLU A 348 27.40 2.62 -7.06
N LEU A 349 27.28 2.52 -5.74
CA LEU A 349 25.98 2.61 -5.07
C LEU A 349 25.56 4.08 -4.97
N TYR A 350 24.35 4.37 -5.43
CA TYR A 350 23.73 5.67 -5.26
C TYR A 350 22.79 5.67 -4.06
N ALA A 351 21.94 4.64 -3.92
CA ALA A 351 20.98 4.55 -2.82
C ALA A 351 20.97 3.15 -2.18
N VAL A 352 20.82 3.10 -0.86
CA VAL A 352 20.65 1.87 -0.08
C VAL A 352 19.51 2.09 0.92
N GLY A 353 18.50 1.22 0.88
CA GLY A 353 17.30 1.38 1.70
C GLY A 353 16.56 2.68 1.36
N GLN A 354 16.52 3.60 2.33
CA GLN A 354 15.89 4.93 2.22
C GLN A 354 16.89 6.08 2.16
N GLU A 355 18.19 5.78 1.98
CA GLU A 355 19.25 6.78 2.02
C GLU A 355 20.00 6.83 0.69
N VAL A 356 20.33 8.05 0.26
CA VAL A 356 21.37 8.27 -0.74
C VAL A 356 22.72 8.09 -0.06
N VAL A 357 23.54 7.15 -0.55
CA VAL A 357 24.84 6.81 0.03
C VAL A 357 26.02 7.44 -0.71
N LYS A 358 25.74 8.20 -1.77
CA LYS A 358 26.73 8.94 -2.55
C LYS A 358 26.40 10.43 -2.61
N HIS A 359 27.39 11.26 -2.31
CA HIS A 359 27.36 12.70 -2.55
C HIS A 359 28.56 13.11 -3.40
#